data_AF-A0AAW6NKY9-F1
#
_entry.id   AF-A0AAW6NKY9-F1
#
_cell.length_a   1.000
_cell.length_b   1.000
_cell.length_c   1.000
_cell.angle_alpha   90.00
_cell.angle_beta   90.00
_cell.angle_gamma   90.00
#
_symmetry.space_group_name_H-M   'P 1'
#
loop_
_entity.id
_entity.type
_entity.pdbx_description
1 polymer ?
#
loop_
_entity_poly.entity_id
_entity_poly.type
_entity_poly.pdbx_seq_one_letter_code
_entity_poly.pdbx_strand_id
1 'polypeptide(L)' 'AGIADDIGATRAQVALTWLLSKRGVAAPIVGTSREEQLDELLSAVDLSLTPEQIAELETPYQQHPVVGFK' A
#
# COMPACT_ATOMS: atom_id res chain seq x y z
N ALA A 1 -16.51 4.18 -3.28
CA ALA A 1 -16.28 2.74 -3.49
C ALA A 1 -15.07 2.59 -4.38
N GLY A 2 -14.07 1.85 -3.95
CA GLY A 2 -12.83 1.63 -4.73
C GLY A 2 -12.18 0.30 -4.34
N ILE A 3 -10.99 0.03 -4.84
CA ILE A 3 -10.26 -1.24 -4.69
C ILE A 3 -10.33 -1.85 -3.28
N ALA A 4 -10.26 -1.02 -2.23
CA ALA A 4 -10.38 -1.45 -0.84
C ALA A 4 -11.71 -2.17 -0.53
N ASP A 5 -12.83 -1.62 -1.02
CA ASP A 5 -14.15 -2.22 -0.85
C ASP A 5 -14.29 -3.51 -1.67
N ASP A 6 -13.70 -3.54 -2.88
CA ASP A 6 -13.76 -4.70 -3.79
C ASP A 6 -13.11 -5.95 -3.21
N ILE A 7 -12.05 -5.76 -2.40
CA ILE A 7 -11.31 -6.86 -1.77
C ILE A 7 -11.58 -6.98 -0.26
N GLY A 8 -12.50 -6.19 0.28
CA GLY A 8 -12.84 -6.19 1.71
C GLY A 8 -11.67 -5.81 2.63
N ALA A 9 -10.79 -4.92 2.19
CA ALA A 9 -9.61 -4.47 2.92
C ALA A 9 -9.69 -3.00 3.31
N THR A 10 -8.88 -2.57 4.28
CA THR A 10 -8.73 -1.16 4.59
C THR A 10 -7.82 -0.48 3.56
N ARG A 11 -7.95 0.84 3.42
CA ARG A 11 -7.09 1.63 2.51
C ARG A 11 -5.61 1.51 2.86
N ALA A 12 -5.29 1.35 4.14
CA ALA A 12 -3.91 1.17 4.60
C ALA A 12 -3.37 -0.20 4.19
N GLN A 13 -4.18 -1.25 4.31
CA GLN A 13 -3.85 -2.58 3.81
C GLN A 13 -3.64 -2.58 2.28
N VAL A 14 -4.49 -1.91 1.52
CA VAL A 14 -4.31 -1.75 0.06
C VAL A 14 -2.98 -1.07 -0.27
N ALA A 15 -2.64 0.01 0.43
CA ALA A 15 -1.38 0.73 0.20
C ALA A 15 -0.15 -0.15 0.50
N LEU A 16 -0.20 -0.94 1.58
CA LEU A 16 0.87 -1.87 1.94
C LEU A 16 0.98 -3.04 0.95
N THR A 17 -0.14 -3.61 0.54
CA THR A 17 -0.20 -4.66 -0.48
C THR A 17 0.39 -4.17 -1.80
N TRP A 18 0.08 -2.94 -2.19
CA TRP A 18 0.66 -2.31 -3.37
C TRP A 18 2.17 -2.11 -3.24
N LEU A 19 2.68 -1.65 -2.09
CA LEU A 19 4.12 -1.53 -1.82
C LEU A 19 4.82 -2.90 -1.92
N LEU A 20 4.25 -3.92 -1.29
CA LEU A 20 4.76 -5.29 -1.31
C LEU A 20 4.79 -5.91 -2.72
N SER A 21 3.90 -5.48 -3.61
CA SER A 21 3.90 -5.94 -5.02
C SER A 21 5.09 -5.42 -5.84
N LYS A 22 5.83 -4.40 -5.36
CA LYS A 22 6.91 -3.76 -6.11
C LYS A 22 8.21 -4.53 -5.97
N ARG A 23 8.79 -4.93 -7.11
CA ARG A 23 10.08 -5.62 -7.18
C ARG A 23 11.21 -4.91 -6.41
N GLY A 24 11.18 -3.58 -6.29
CA GLY A 24 12.20 -2.79 -5.60
C GLY A 24 12.00 -2.67 -4.07
N VAL A 25 10.90 -3.19 -3.54
CA VAL A 25 10.55 -3.08 -2.12
C VAL A 25 10.78 -4.42 -1.46
N ALA A 26 11.80 -4.53 -0.61
CA ALA A 26 12.07 -5.75 0.16
C ALA A 26 11.09 -5.91 1.34
N ALA A 27 10.88 -4.83 2.10
CA ALA A 27 9.90 -4.76 3.18
C ALA A 27 9.52 -3.30 3.45
N PRO A 28 8.23 -2.94 3.53
CA PRO A 28 7.79 -1.62 3.96
C PRO A 28 8.01 -1.45 5.47
N ILE A 29 8.39 -0.24 5.89
CA ILE A 29 8.49 0.14 7.30
C ILE A 29 7.15 0.76 7.71
N VAL A 30 6.51 0.20 8.74
CA VAL A 30 5.25 0.69 9.29
C VAL A 30 5.44 1.17 10.72
N GLY A 31 4.78 2.27 11.07
CA GLY A 31 4.73 2.80 12.43
C GLY A 31 3.27 2.91 12.88
N THR A 32 3.00 2.45 14.10
CA THR A 32 1.69 2.59 14.74
C THR A 32 1.86 2.80 16.24
N SER A 33 0.89 3.48 16.85
CA SER A 33 0.81 3.73 18.29
C SER A 33 -0.20 2.83 19.01
N ARG A 34 -0.87 1.92 18.30
CA ARG A 34 -1.90 1.03 18.84
C ARG A 34 -1.72 -0.39 18.31
N GLU A 35 -1.92 -1.37 19.17
CA GLU A 35 -1.77 -2.79 18.82
C GLU A 35 -2.79 -3.24 17.77
N GLU A 36 -4.05 -2.79 17.87
CA GLU A 36 -5.10 -3.22 16.93
C GLU A 36 -4.83 -2.73 15.50
N GLN A 37 -4.17 -1.57 15.38
CA GLN A 37 -3.75 -1.06 14.09
C GLN A 37 -2.54 -1.85 13.55
N LEU A 38 -1.64 -2.33 14.41
CA LEU A 38 -0.57 -3.21 13.97
C LEU A 38 -1.15 -4.47 13.35
N ASP A 39 -2.10 -5.12 14.03
CA ASP A 39 -2.74 -6.35 13.55
C ASP A 39 -3.47 -6.14 12.21
N GLU A 40 -4.17 -5.00 12.07
CA GLU A 40 -4.80 -4.62 10.80
C GLU A 40 -3.77 -4.49 9.67
N LEU A 41 -2.66 -3.78 9.91
CA LEU A 41 -1.62 -3.55 8.89
C LEU A 41 -0.89 -4.85 8.53
N LEU A 42 -0.64 -5.74 9.49
CA LEU A 42 0.02 -7.03 9.27
C LEU A 42 -0.77 -7.91 8.31
N SER A 43 -2.10 -7.88 8.39
CA SER A 43 -2.98 -8.65 7.50
C SER A 43 -2.80 -8.30 6.01
N ALA A 44 -2.13 -7.19 5.67
CA ALA A 44 -1.83 -6.83 4.28
C ALA A 44 -0.88 -7.81 3.57
N VAL A 45 -0.08 -8.59 4.31
CA VAL A 45 0.87 -9.56 3.71
C VAL A 45 0.17 -10.73 3.03
N ASP A 46 -1.07 -11.03 3.44
CA ASP A 46 -1.89 -12.11 2.91
C ASP A 46 -2.80 -11.66 1.76
N LEU A 47 -2.80 -10.36 1.45
CA LEU A 47 -3.61 -9.78 0.37
C LEU A 47 -2.83 -9.76 -0.94
N SER A 48 -3.58 -9.66 -2.04
CA SER A 48 -3.03 -9.55 -3.39
C SER A 48 -3.86 -8.57 -4.20
N LEU A 49 -3.22 -7.80 -5.07
CA LEU A 49 -3.89 -6.92 -6.02
C LEU A 49 -3.71 -7.47 -7.43
N THR A 50 -4.75 -7.36 -8.25
CA THR A 50 -4.63 -7.72 -9.67
C THR A 50 -3.79 -6.68 -10.42
N PRO A 51 -3.22 -7.02 -11.59
CA PRO A 51 -2.50 -6.06 -12.41
C PRO A 51 -3.33 -4.81 -12.76
N GLU A 52 -4.64 -4.97 -12.97
CA GLU A 52 -5.57 -3.87 -13.27
C GLU A 52 -5.73 -2.94 -12.08
N GLN A 53 -5.91 -3.49 -10.88
CA GLN A 53 -6.01 -2.71 -9.64
C GLN A 53 -4.69 -1.95 -9.36
N ILE A 54 -3.54 -2.58 -9.61
CA ILE A 54 -2.24 -1.92 -9.48
C ILE A 54 -2.13 -0.75 -10.47
N ALA A 55 -2.52 -0.95 -11.73
CA ALA A 55 -2.49 0.10 -12.74
C ALA A 55 -3.45 1.26 -12.42
N GLU A 56 -4.62 0.97 -11.87
CA GLU A 56 -5.57 1.98 -11.39
C GLU A 56 -4.96 2.83 -10.26
N LEU A 57 -4.29 2.20 -9.28
CA LEU A 57 -3.60 2.91 -8.19
C LEU A 57 -2.47 3.81 -8.69
N GLU A 58 -1.79 3.42 -9.76
CA GLU A 58 -0.64 4.15 -10.32
C GLU A 58 -1.04 5.26 -11.31
N THR A 59 -2.21 5.14 -11.95
CA THR A 59 -2.71 6.14 -12.92
C THR A 59 -2.71 7.58 -12.38
N PRO A 60 -3.19 7.85 -11.15
CA PRO A 60 -3.14 9.19 -10.57
C PRO A 60 -1.80 9.53 -9.88
N TYR A 61 -0.88 8.57 -9.72
CA TYR A 61 0.32 8.75 -8.91
C TYR A 61 1.30 9.73 -9.58
N GLN A 62 1.67 10.79 -8.86
CA GLN A 62 2.70 11.74 -9.27
C GLN A 62 3.89 11.67 -8.32
N GLN A 63 5.07 11.38 -8.87
CA GLN A 63 6.31 11.37 -8.10
C GLN A 63 6.59 12.77 -7.55
N HIS A 64 6.88 12.84 -6.25
CA HIS A 64 7.29 14.10 -5.65
C HIS A 64 8.72 14.43 -6.11
N PRO A 65 8.99 15.65 -6.62
CA PRO A 65 10.34 16.03 -7.00
C PRO A 65 11.26 16.02 -5.78
N VAL A 66 12.55 15.73 -5.99
CA VAL A 66 13.56 15.81 -4.92
C VAL A 66 13.68 17.27 -4.49
N VAL A 67 13.40 17.54 -3.22
CA VAL A 67 13.50 18.87 -2.60
C VAL A 67 14.59 18.80 -1.52
N GLY A 68 15.63 19.63 -1.63
CA GLY A 68 16.77 19.59 -0.71
C GLY A 68 18.08 20.06 -1.37
N PHE A 69 19.19 19.92 -0.64
CA PHE A 69 20.51 20.34 -1.12
C PHE A 69 21.08 19.34 -2.14
N LYS A 70 21.64 19.88 -3.22
CA LYS A 70 22.48 19.16 -4.19
C LYS A 70 23.86 18.86 -3.60
#